data_AF-A0A3M0NN74-F1
#
_entry.id   AF-A0A3M0NN74-F1
#
_cell.length_a   1.000
_cell.length_b   1.000
_cell.length_c   1.000
_cell.angle_alpha   90.00
_cell.angle_beta   90.00
_cell.angle_gamma   90.00
#
_symmetry.space_group_name_H-M   'P 1'
#
loop_
_entity.id
_entity.type
_entity.pdbx_description
1 polymer ?
#
loop_
_entity_poly.entity_id
_entity_poly.type
_entity_poly.pdbx_seq_one_letter_code
_entity_poly.pdbx_strand_id
1 'polypeptide(L)'
;MKSKKILTMLAAATVALTTATPALVNQPAQVQAATVKKNKYGFNKLYTFPKTWRGKWYSTNNLTPNPMNIQKNSFDTPWANDHVKAVEVGTVKGTKKYPWQMSRAWKSKNADLFAKYARVTTKTMNGDKWTIVSPVDEKSTKMGYAFTVKTELIDGKKESVLFQSHPQVGEVTNQYFRTEELAKKYAAHEFKNMKYSKVNPRN
;
A
#
# COMPACT_ATOMS: atom_id res chain seq x y z
N MET A 1 19.96 18.03 83.01
CA MET A 1 21.29 18.36 82.45
C MET A 1 21.16 18.52 80.94
N LYS A 2 21.33 19.75 80.44
CA LYS A 2 21.29 20.10 79.02
C LYS A 2 22.73 20.48 78.62
N SER A 3 23.39 19.70 77.77
CA SER A 3 24.67 20.08 77.14
C SER A 3 24.34 20.71 75.78
N LYS A 4 24.68 21.99 75.55
CA LYS A 4 25.96 22.46 74.97
C LYS A 4 26.20 21.82 73.59
N LYS A 5 26.55 22.51 72.49
CA LYS A 5 26.99 23.90 72.27
C LYS A 5 27.26 24.05 70.74
N ILE A 6 27.29 25.31 70.29
CA ILE A 6 28.18 25.88 69.25
C ILE A 6 27.82 25.66 67.76
N LEU A 7 27.43 26.77 67.13
CA LEU A 7 27.57 27.08 65.70
C LEU A 7 29.04 27.07 65.27
N THR A 8 29.33 26.55 64.07
CA THR A 8 30.48 27.02 63.29
C THR A 8 30.12 26.96 61.80
N MET A 9 30.04 28.13 61.16
CA MET A 9 30.05 28.27 59.70
C MET A 9 31.44 27.91 59.20
N LEU A 10 31.54 27.14 58.11
CA LEU A 10 32.72 27.12 57.26
C LEU A 10 32.32 27.43 55.81
N ALA A 11 32.79 28.60 55.39
CA ALA A 11 33.47 28.94 54.15
C ALA A 11 33.03 28.25 52.85
N ALA A 12 32.67 29.11 51.90
CA ALA A 12 32.56 28.81 50.49
C ALA A 12 33.86 28.23 49.92
N ALA A 13 33.73 27.16 49.16
CA ALA A 13 34.71 26.75 48.16
C ALA A 13 33.97 26.53 46.84
N THR A 14 34.25 27.40 45.87
CA THR A 14 33.89 27.26 44.47
C THR A 14 34.55 26.02 43.89
N VAL A 15 33.76 25.10 43.34
CA VAL A 15 34.23 24.11 42.37
C VAL A 15 33.25 24.10 41.20
N ALA A 16 33.75 24.51 40.04
CA ALA A 16 33.06 24.40 38.78
C ALA A 16 32.71 22.93 38.50
N LEU A 17 31.44 22.65 38.25
CA LEU A 17 31.01 21.39 37.64
C LEU A 17 30.16 21.74 36.42
N THR A 18 30.81 21.58 35.27
CA THR A 18 30.29 21.25 33.95
C THR A 18 28.80 20.97 33.91
N THR A 19 28.09 21.68 33.02
CA THR A 19 26.71 21.38 32.62
C THR A 19 26.64 19.95 32.08
N ALA A 20 26.30 19.00 32.95
CA ALA A 20 25.90 17.68 32.53
C ALA A 20 24.53 17.82 31.87
N THR A 21 24.52 17.79 30.54
CA THR A 21 23.33 17.50 29.75
C THR A 21 22.63 16.29 30.34
N PRO A 22 21.32 16.34 30.66
CA PRO A 22 20.60 15.11 30.98
C PRO A 22 20.69 14.22 29.74
N ALA A 23 21.37 13.08 29.88
CA ALA A 23 21.31 12.02 28.91
C ALA A 23 19.85 11.62 28.82
N LEU A 24 19.17 12.04 27.75
CA LEU A 24 17.89 11.50 27.34
C LEU A 24 18.11 10.01 27.18
N VAL A 25 17.68 9.26 28.19
CA VAL A 25 17.60 7.81 28.13
C VAL A 25 16.68 7.52 26.95
N ASN A 26 17.27 7.16 25.82
CA ASN A 26 16.57 6.56 24.69
C ASN A 26 15.96 5.26 25.20
N GLN A 27 14.74 5.34 25.73
CA GLN A 27 13.88 4.18 25.78
C GLN A 27 13.72 3.74 24.32
N PRO A 28 14.12 2.51 23.95
CA PRO A 28 13.77 2.01 22.65
C PRO A 28 12.24 2.03 22.60
N ALA A 29 11.69 2.78 21.65
CA ALA A 29 10.27 2.76 21.37
C ALA A 29 9.88 1.30 21.18
N GLN A 30 9.20 0.74 22.18
CA GLN A 30 8.59 -0.57 22.10
C GLN A 30 7.48 -0.40 21.07
N VAL A 31 7.83 -0.61 19.79
CA VAL A 31 6.88 -0.73 18.71
C VAL A 31 6.04 -1.93 19.09
N GLN A 32 4.90 -1.67 19.72
CA GLN A 32 3.89 -2.68 19.98
C GLN A 32 3.59 -3.32 18.64
N ALA A 33 4.09 -4.54 18.45
CA ALA A 33 3.82 -5.33 17.28
C ALA A 33 2.30 -5.46 17.23
N ALA A 34 1.67 -4.73 16.31
CA ALA A 34 0.23 -4.76 16.13
C ALA A 34 -0.16 -6.23 16.05
N THR A 35 -0.93 -6.71 17.03
CA THR A 35 -1.34 -8.11 17.11
C THR A 35 -2.10 -8.42 15.84
N VAL A 36 -1.42 -9.01 14.85
CA VAL A 36 -2.02 -9.38 13.58
C VAL A 36 -3.05 -10.44 13.93
N LYS A 37 -4.33 -10.05 14.00
CA LYS A 37 -5.44 -10.98 14.24
C LYS A 37 -5.47 -11.96 13.08
N LYS A 38 -4.74 -13.07 13.21
CA LYS A 38 -4.70 -14.17 12.24
C LYS A 38 -6.12 -14.72 12.11
N ASN A 39 -6.79 -14.37 11.02
CA ASN A 39 -8.14 -14.85 10.77
C ASN A 39 -8.10 -16.25 10.12
N LYS A 40 -9.25 -16.92 10.10
CA LYS A 40 -9.42 -18.29 9.56
C LYS A 40 -8.96 -18.45 8.10
N TYR A 41 -8.81 -17.35 7.37
CA TYR A 41 -8.56 -17.33 5.92
C TYR A 41 -7.20 -16.72 5.56
N GLY A 42 -6.40 -16.30 6.54
CA GLY A 42 -5.13 -15.63 6.30
C GLY A 42 -5.25 -14.18 5.82
N PHE A 43 -6.39 -13.50 5.98
CA PHE A 43 -6.47 -12.06 5.70
C PHE A 43 -6.07 -11.28 6.96
N ASN A 44 -4.84 -10.77 6.98
CA ASN A 44 -4.25 -10.13 8.16
C ASN A 44 -4.95 -8.82 8.50
N LYS A 45 -5.09 -7.96 7.50
CA LYS A 45 -5.76 -6.65 7.61
C LYS A 45 -6.28 -6.21 6.25
N LEU A 46 -7.29 -5.34 6.27
CA LEU A 46 -7.71 -4.63 5.08
C LEU A 46 -6.58 -3.70 4.64
N TYR A 47 -6.27 -3.70 3.35
CA TYR A 47 -5.37 -2.73 2.76
C TYR A 47 -6.12 -1.41 2.60
N THR A 48 -5.51 -0.31 3.02
CA THR A 48 -6.09 1.03 2.85
C THR A 48 -5.42 1.73 1.69
N PHE A 49 -6.17 1.96 0.62
CA PHE A 49 -5.70 2.75 -0.52
C PHE A 49 -5.40 4.19 -0.10
N PRO A 50 -4.32 4.81 -0.63
CA PRO A 50 -4.02 6.22 -0.40
C PRO A 50 -5.20 7.11 -0.77
N LYS A 51 -5.40 8.24 -0.07
CA LYS A 51 -6.49 9.18 -0.40
C LYS A 51 -6.43 9.65 -1.85
N THR A 52 -5.22 9.86 -2.38
CA THR A 52 -4.96 10.29 -3.76
C THR A 52 -5.42 9.27 -4.81
N TRP A 53 -5.62 8.00 -4.43
CA TRP A 53 -6.14 6.97 -5.32
C TRP A 53 -7.66 6.90 -5.29
N ARG A 54 -8.32 7.38 -4.24
CA ARG A 54 -9.75 7.12 -4.05
C ARG A 54 -10.60 7.92 -5.02
N GLY A 55 -11.77 7.39 -5.38
CA GLY A 55 -12.71 7.96 -6.33
C GLY A 55 -12.76 7.19 -7.65
N LYS A 56 -13.38 7.81 -8.65
CA LYS A 56 -13.54 7.27 -9.99
C LYS A 56 -12.32 7.56 -10.86
N TRP A 57 -11.98 6.62 -11.73
CA TRP A 57 -10.89 6.66 -12.68
C TRP A 57 -11.36 6.16 -14.04
N TYR A 58 -11.18 6.98 -15.07
CA TYR A 58 -11.71 6.76 -16.40
C TYR A 58 -10.58 6.40 -17.37
N SER A 59 -10.85 5.45 -18.27
CA SER A 59 -9.93 5.02 -19.33
C SER A 59 -10.73 4.68 -20.58
N THR A 60 -10.14 4.86 -21.77
CA THR A 60 -10.75 4.45 -23.04
C THR A 60 -10.48 2.98 -23.39
N ASN A 61 -9.74 2.25 -22.54
CA ASN A 61 -9.43 0.84 -22.73
C ASN A 61 -10.66 -0.03 -22.39
N ASN A 62 -11.18 -0.74 -23.40
CA ASN A 62 -12.36 -1.60 -23.29
C ASN A 62 -12.14 -2.89 -22.49
N LEU A 63 -10.90 -3.22 -22.12
CA LEU A 63 -10.56 -4.39 -21.30
C LEU A 63 -10.56 -4.08 -19.80
N THR A 64 -10.95 -2.87 -19.40
CA THR A 64 -10.90 -2.44 -18.00
C THR A 64 -12.17 -1.70 -17.59
N PRO A 65 -12.53 -1.72 -16.29
CA PRO A 65 -13.64 -0.93 -15.77
C PRO A 65 -13.50 0.55 -16.14
N ASN A 66 -14.55 1.15 -16.69
CA ASN A 66 -14.62 2.57 -16.99
C ASN A 66 -15.97 3.15 -16.52
N PRO A 67 -16.02 3.87 -15.38
CA PRO A 67 -14.90 4.14 -14.48
C PRO A 67 -14.53 2.94 -13.61
N MET A 68 -13.25 2.82 -13.26
CA MET A 68 -12.80 2.04 -12.12
C MET A 68 -12.98 2.86 -10.84
N ASN A 69 -13.72 2.34 -9.87
CA ASN A 69 -13.93 2.96 -8.57
C ASN A 69 -12.95 2.41 -7.54
N ILE A 70 -12.23 3.29 -6.83
CA ILE A 70 -11.34 2.93 -5.72
C ILE A 70 -11.87 3.57 -4.45
N GLN A 71 -12.21 2.76 -3.45
CA GLN A 71 -12.63 3.21 -2.13
C GLN A 71 -11.51 3.00 -1.11
N LYS A 72 -11.80 3.27 0.17
CA LYS A 72 -10.79 3.16 1.25
C LYS A 72 -10.13 1.79 1.27
N ASN A 73 -10.91 0.71 1.18
CA ASN A 73 -10.44 -0.67 1.33
C ASN A 73 -10.96 -1.62 0.23
N SER A 74 -11.49 -1.09 -0.87
CA SER A 74 -12.07 -1.87 -1.97
C SER A 74 -11.89 -1.15 -3.29
N PHE A 75 -12.00 -1.89 -4.39
CA PHE A 75 -11.83 -1.36 -5.74
C PHE A 75 -12.51 -2.27 -6.77
N ASP A 76 -12.80 -1.74 -7.94
CA ASP A 76 -13.24 -2.53 -9.10
C ASP A 76 -12.06 -3.24 -9.75
N THR A 77 -12.17 -4.55 -9.94
CA THR A 77 -11.08 -5.35 -10.46
C THR A 77 -10.91 -5.17 -11.98
N PRO A 78 -9.69 -4.94 -12.48
CA PRO A 78 -9.43 -4.79 -13.91
C PRO A 78 -9.77 -6.00 -14.77
N TRP A 79 -9.76 -7.21 -14.18
CA TRP A 79 -9.92 -8.47 -14.92
C TRP A 79 -11.36 -8.98 -14.98
N ALA A 80 -12.18 -8.66 -13.99
CA ALA A 80 -13.54 -9.19 -13.87
C ALA A 80 -14.60 -8.10 -13.67
N ASN A 81 -14.19 -6.83 -13.48
CA ASN A 81 -15.07 -5.73 -13.13
C ASN A 81 -15.89 -5.97 -11.84
N ASP A 82 -15.44 -6.90 -10.99
CA ASP A 82 -16.02 -7.14 -9.67
C ASP A 82 -15.54 -6.09 -8.67
N HIS A 83 -16.44 -5.61 -7.81
CA HIS A 83 -16.06 -4.75 -6.69
C HIS A 83 -15.63 -5.58 -5.48
N VAL A 84 -14.32 -5.59 -5.17
CA VAL A 84 -13.74 -6.49 -4.16
C VAL A 84 -13.01 -5.73 -3.06
N LYS A 85 -12.89 -6.36 -1.88
CA LYS A 85 -12.09 -5.82 -0.78
C LYS A 85 -10.60 -6.12 -1.00
N ALA A 86 -9.75 -5.17 -0.66
CA ALA A 86 -8.31 -5.32 -0.72
C ALA A 86 -7.75 -5.73 0.65
N VAL A 87 -6.91 -6.78 0.69
CA VAL A 87 -6.32 -7.31 1.93
C VAL A 87 -4.82 -7.52 1.80
N GLU A 88 -4.11 -7.29 2.89
CA GLU A 88 -2.77 -7.87 3.06
C GLU A 88 -2.92 -9.31 3.57
N VAL A 89 -2.33 -10.26 2.85
CA VAL A 89 -2.48 -11.69 3.13
C VAL A 89 -1.31 -12.21 3.97
N GLY A 90 -1.64 -12.97 5.01
CA GLY A 90 -0.72 -13.73 5.85
C GLY A 90 -1.05 -15.21 5.89
N THR A 91 -0.58 -15.88 6.93
CA THR A 91 -0.80 -17.32 7.12
C THR A 91 -2.20 -17.60 7.66
N VAL A 92 -2.83 -18.66 7.15
CA VAL A 92 -4.11 -19.20 7.64
C VAL A 92 -3.98 -19.60 9.11
N LYS A 93 -4.93 -19.18 9.97
CA LYS A 93 -4.94 -19.50 11.40
C LYS A 93 -4.79 -21.01 11.65
N GLY A 94 -3.94 -21.38 12.61
CA GLY A 94 -3.66 -22.78 12.93
C GLY A 94 -2.71 -23.46 11.95
N THR A 95 -2.15 -22.73 10.98
CA THR A 95 -1.20 -23.25 10.01
C THR A 95 -0.01 -22.31 9.83
N LYS A 96 1.03 -22.78 9.15
CA LYS A 96 2.16 -21.96 8.64
C LYS A 96 2.03 -21.70 7.13
N LYS A 97 0.83 -21.91 6.56
CA LYS A 97 0.57 -21.85 5.12
C LYS A 97 -0.22 -20.59 4.76
N TYR A 98 0.14 -19.97 3.64
CA TYR A 98 -0.67 -18.94 2.99
C TYR A 98 -1.89 -19.57 2.27
N PRO A 99 -2.93 -18.79 1.94
CA PRO A 99 -4.13 -19.32 1.28
C PRO A 99 -3.84 -20.11 0.00
N TRP A 100 -2.91 -19.64 -0.84
CA TRP A 100 -2.50 -20.32 -2.07
C TRP A 100 -1.72 -21.62 -1.84
N GLN A 101 -1.23 -21.88 -0.62
CA GLN A 101 -0.53 -23.11 -0.23
C GLN A 101 -1.46 -24.15 0.41
N MET A 102 -2.73 -23.79 0.63
CA MET A 102 -3.73 -24.70 1.18
C MET A 102 -4.16 -25.74 0.13
N SER A 103 -4.74 -26.85 0.60
CA SER A 103 -5.21 -27.91 -0.29
C SER A 103 -6.30 -27.42 -1.24
N ARG A 104 -6.43 -28.09 -2.40
CA ARG A 104 -7.48 -27.76 -3.39
C ARG A 104 -8.88 -27.84 -2.78
N ALA A 105 -9.17 -28.85 -1.96
CA ALA A 105 -10.45 -28.99 -1.27
C ALA A 105 -10.74 -27.81 -0.34
N TRP A 106 -9.73 -27.33 0.39
CA TRP A 106 -9.89 -26.15 1.24
C TRP A 106 -10.14 -24.89 0.41
N LYS A 107 -9.41 -24.69 -0.70
CA LYS A 107 -9.64 -23.55 -1.59
C LYS A 107 -11.05 -23.58 -2.20
N SER A 108 -11.48 -24.73 -2.72
CA SER A 108 -12.81 -24.92 -3.30
C SER A 108 -13.93 -24.62 -2.29
N LYS A 109 -13.77 -25.07 -1.04
CA LYS A 109 -14.74 -24.80 0.04
C LYS A 109 -14.86 -23.31 0.39
N ASN A 110 -13.85 -22.49 0.06
CA ASN A 110 -13.80 -21.07 0.38
C ASN A 110 -13.83 -20.17 -0.87
N ALA A 111 -14.14 -20.71 -2.06
CA ALA A 111 -14.06 -20.00 -3.33
C ALA A 111 -14.93 -18.72 -3.35
N ASP A 112 -16.19 -18.82 -2.91
CA ASP A 112 -17.11 -17.67 -2.85
C ASP A 112 -16.63 -16.55 -1.94
N LEU A 113 -15.88 -16.91 -0.89
CA LEU A 113 -15.24 -15.92 -0.04
C LEU A 113 -14.08 -15.27 -0.80
N PHE A 114 -13.23 -16.05 -1.47
CA PHE A 114 -12.05 -15.55 -2.17
C PHE A 114 -12.39 -14.63 -3.34
N ALA A 115 -13.49 -14.88 -4.05
CA ALA A 115 -13.99 -13.99 -5.09
C ALA A 115 -14.27 -12.56 -4.57
N LYS A 116 -14.54 -12.38 -3.26
CA LYS A 116 -14.83 -11.06 -2.66
C LYS A 116 -13.58 -10.30 -2.20
N TYR A 117 -12.39 -10.88 -2.35
CA TYR A 117 -11.14 -10.30 -1.88
C TYR A 117 -10.02 -10.40 -2.91
N ALA A 118 -9.23 -9.33 -3.02
CA ALA A 118 -7.94 -9.34 -3.69
C ALA A 118 -6.83 -9.16 -2.68
N ARG A 119 -5.72 -9.88 -2.88
CA ARG A 119 -4.49 -9.64 -2.11
C ARG A 119 -3.74 -8.44 -2.68
N VAL A 120 -3.18 -7.64 -1.79
CA VAL A 120 -2.33 -6.51 -2.11
C VAL A 120 -0.90 -6.80 -1.67
N THR A 121 0.04 -6.55 -2.57
CA THR A 121 1.48 -6.49 -2.27
C THR A 121 2.06 -5.22 -2.89
N THR A 122 3.27 -4.82 -2.50
CA THR A 122 3.95 -3.69 -3.13
C THR A 122 5.31 -4.11 -3.64
N LYS A 123 5.69 -3.62 -4.82
CA LYS A 123 6.98 -3.89 -5.44
C LYS A 123 7.50 -2.64 -6.12
N THR A 124 8.80 -2.38 -6.03
CA THR A 124 9.44 -1.33 -6.82
C THR A 124 9.80 -1.90 -8.21
N MET A 125 9.36 -1.22 -9.27
CA MET A 125 9.65 -1.58 -10.66
C MET A 125 9.96 -0.30 -11.42
N ASN A 126 11.08 -0.27 -12.15
CA ASN A 126 11.54 0.90 -12.92
C ASN A 126 11.68 2.17 -12.06
N GLY A 127 12.15 2.04 -10.81
CA GLY A 127 12.32 3.16 -9.87
C GLY A 127 11.04 3.61 -9.17
N ASP A 128 9.87 3.20 -9.64
CA ASP A 128 8.57 3.56 -9.05
C ASP A 128 8.05 2.46 -8.12
N LYS A 129 7.35 2.85 -7.05
CA LYS A 129 6.61 1.91 -6.18
C LYS A 129 5.25 1.58 -6.78
N TRP A 130 5.01 0.30 -7.02
CA TRP A 130 3.75 -0.21 -7.55
C TRP A 130 3.00 -1.03 -6.52
N THR A 131 1.69 -0.83 -6.44
CA THR A 131 0.75 -1.66 -5.68
C THR A 131 0.23 -2.75 -6.61
N ILE A 132 0.53 -4.01 -6.29
CA ILE A 132 0.10 -5.17 -7.06
C ILE A 132 -1.14 -5.76 -6.40
N VAL A 133 -2.23 -5.83 -7.16
CA VAL A 133 -3.48 -6.50 -6.79
C VAL A 133 -3.58 -7.83 -7.53
N SER A 134 -3.97 -8.90 -6.84
CA SER A 134 -4.13 -10.23 -7.44
C SER A 134 -5.13 -11.08 -6.65
N PRO A 135 -5.61 -12.22 -7.18
CA PRO A 135 -6.42 -13.17 -6.42
C PRO A 135 -5.72 -13.66 -5.15
N VAL A 136 -6.48 -13.90 -4.08
CA VAL A 136 -5.93 -14.28 -2.77
C VAL A 136 -5.39 -15.71 -2.72
N ASP A 137 -5.88 -16.59 -3.59
CA ASP A 137 -5.60 -18.03 -3.61
C ASP A 137 -4.61 -18.45 -4.71
N GLU A 138 -4.11 -17.48 -5.46
CA GLU A 138 -3.06 -17.65 -6.46
C GLU A 138 -1.68 -17.38 -5.85
N LYS A 139 -0.71 -18.27 -6.09
CA LYS A 139 0.68 -18.05 -5.62
C LYS A 139 1.33 -16.92 -6.41
N SER A 140 1.15 -16.96 -7.73
CA SER A 140 1.74 -16.01 -8.66
C SER A 140 0.98 -14.69 -8.68
N THR A 141 1.69 -13.57 -8.82
CA THR A 141 1.06 -12.29 -9.12
C THR A 141 0.84 -12.09 -10.62
N LYS A 142 1.26 -13.03 -11.49
CA LYS A 142 1.11 -12.94 -12.96
C LYS A 142 -0.33 -12.65 -13.42
N MET A 143 -1.32 -13.19 -12.72
CA MET A 143 -2.75 -12.96 -13.01
C MET A 143 -3.28 -11.64 -12.42
N GLY A 144 -2.40 -10.84 -11.81
CA GLY A 144 -2.73 -9.57 -11.19
C GLY A 144 -2.40 -8.37 -12.05
N TYR A 145 -2.59 -7.20 -11.47
CA TYR A 145 -2.28 -5.90 -12.08
C TYR A 145 -1.49 -5.06 -11.11
N ALA A 146 -0.52 -4.32 -11.63
CA ALA A 146 0.24 -3.34 -10.88
C ALA A 146 -0.31 -1.94 -11.13
N PHE A 147 -0.43 -1.16 -10.07
CA PHE A 147 -0.91 0.22 -10.11
C PHE A 147 0.08 1.18 -9.48
N THR A 148 0.17 2.38 -10.04
CA THR A 148 0.81 3.53 -9.39
C THR A 148 0.08 4.81 -9.77
N VAL A 149 0.03 5.80 -8.88
CA VAL A 149 -0.51 7.13 -9.18
C VAL A 149 0.62 8.12 -9.17
N LYS A 150 0.77 8.89 -10.25
CA LYS A 150 1.72 10.00 -10.32
C LYS A 150 0.97 11.28 -10.67
N THR A 151 1.54 12.41 -10.26
CA THR A 151 1.09 13.72 -10.72
C THR A 151 1.96 14.14 -11.89
N GLU A 152 1.34 14.32 -13.04
CA GLU A 152 2.00 14.63 -14.30
C GLU A 152 1.60 16.04 -14.79
N LEU A 153 2.48 16.70 -15.54
CA LEU A 153 2.20 17.99 -16.14
C LEU A 153 1.68 17.77 -17.57
N ILE A 154 0.43 18.12 -17.83
CA ILE A 154 -0.25 17.95 -19.13
C ILE A 154 -0.85 19.28 -19.53
N ASP A 155 -0.47 19.80 -20.70
CA ASP A 155 -0.91 21.11 -21.21
C ASP A 155 -0.79 22.23 -20.17
N GLY A 156 0.33 22.24 -19.42
CA GLY A 156 0.60 23.21 -18.37
C GLY A 156 -0.17 23.02 -17.05
N LYS A 157 -1.00 21.97 -16.94
CA LYS A 157 -1.79 21.65 -15.74
C LYS A 157 -1.27 20.40 -15.05
N LYS A 158 -1.28 20.39 -13.71
CA LYS A 158 -0.92 19.22 -12.91
C LYS A 158 -2.12 18.29 -12.81
N GLU A 159 -2.02 17.11 -13.40
CA GLU A 159 -3.07 16.10 -13.42
C GLU A 159 -2.61 14.84 -12.68
N SER A 160 -3.51 14.21 -11.93
CA SER A 160 -3.24 12.90 -11.34
C SER A 160 -3.56 11.80 -12.35
N VAL A 161 -2.60 10.93 -12.62
CA VAL A 161 -2.74 9.82 -13.56
C VAL A 161 -2.50 8.52 -12.82
N LEU A 162 -3.44 7.60 -12.92
CA LEU A 162 -3.30 6.24 -12.42
C LEU A 162 -2.80 5.36 -13.56
N PHE A 163 -1.61 4.81 -13.39
CA PHE A 163 -0.99 3.90 -14.35
C PHE A 163 -1.25 2.45 -13.96
N GLN A 164 -1.57 1.64 -14.95
CA GLN A 164 -1.69 0.19 -14.84
C GLN A 164 -0.59 -0.48 -15.63
N SER A 165 -0.03 -1.56 -15.06
CA SER A 165 1.03 -2.35 -15.67
C SER A 165 0.84 -3.84 -15.39
N HIS A 166 1.50 -4.69 -16.19
CA HIS A 166 1.72 -6.08 -15.83
C HIS A 166 2.67 -6.16 -14.60
N PRO A 167 2.32 -6.94 -13.56
CA PRO A 167 2.99 -6.90 -12.25
C PRO A 167 4.41 -7.49 -12.22
N GLN A 168 4.91 -7.98 -13.35
CA GLN A 168 6.29 -8.46 -13.48
C GLN A 168 7.22 -7.46 -14.16
N VAL A 169 6.72 -6.66 -15.11
CA VAL A 169 7.54 -5.91 -16.06
C VAL A 169 7.55 -4.42 -15.74
N GLY A 170 6.47 -3.88 -15.15
CA GLY A 170 6.38 -2.45 -14.82
C GLY A 170 6.23 -1.54 -16.06
N GLU A 171 5.95 -2.12 -17.24
CA GLU A 171 5.59 -1.38 -18.45
C GLU A 171 4.10 -1.05 -18.43
N VAL A 172 3.77 0.21 -18.70
CA VAL A 172 2.40 0.74 -18.70
C VAL A 172 1.60 0.08 -19.83
N THR A 173 0.48 -0.53 -19.44
CA THR A 173 -0.48 -1.18 -20.33
C THR A 173 -1.81 -0.42 -20.39
N ASN A 174 -2.07 0.47 -19.43
CA ASN A 174 -3.23 1.36 -19.44
C ASN A 174 -2.96 2.57 -18.54
N GLN A 175 -3.68 3.67 -18.78
CA GLN A 175 -3.67 4.87 -17.95
C GLN A 175 -5.10 5.35 -17.73
N TYR A 176 -5.35 5.86 -16.52
CA TYR A 176 -6.65 6.38 -16.13
C TYR A 176 -6.55 7.82 -15.64
N PHE A 177 -7.62 8.57 -15.90
CA PHE A 177 -7.77 9.97 -15.55
C PHE A 177 -8.98 10.20 -14.65
N ARG A 178 -9.08 11.39 -14.05
CA ARG A 178 -10.17 11.71 -13.13
C ARG A 178 -11.50 12.01 -13.80
N THR A 179 -11.51 12.30 -15.09
CA THR A 179 -12.73 12.54 -15.88
C THR A 179 -12.67 11.81 -17.21
N GLU A 180 -13.84 11.58 -17.81
CA GLU A 180 -13.97 10.91 -19.11
C GLU A 180 -13.38 11.77 -20.24
N GLU A 181 -13.51 13.11 -20.15
CA GLU A 181 -12.97 14.04 -21.14
C GLU A 181 -11.44 13.98 -21.17
N LEU A 182 -10.80 13.96 -20.00
CA LEU A 182 -9.34 13.79 -19.90
C LEU A 182 -8.90 12.43 -20.45
N ALA A 183 -9.65 11.37 -20.13
CA ALA A 183 -9.38 10.03 -20.62
C ALA A 183 -9.45 9.95 -22.16
N LYS A 184 -10.46 10.58 -22.77
CA LYS A 184 -10.58 10.68 -24.23
C LYS A 184 -9.48 11.53 -24.84
N LYS A 185 -9.22 12.71 -24.28
CA LYS A 185 -8.23 13.67 -24.81
C LYS A 185 -6.82 13.10 -24.79
N TYR A 186 -6.45 12.37 -23.75
CA TYR A 186 -5.09 11.86 -23.54
C TYR A 186 -4.99 10.33 -23.65
N ALA A 187 -5.92 9.69 -24.37
CA ALA A 187 -5.94 8.24 -24.55
C ALA A 187 -4.60 7.68 -25.09
N ALA A 188 -4.01 8.38 -26.07
CA ALA A 188 -2.75 8.00 -26.70
C ALA A 188 -1.51 8.72 -26.13
N HIS A 189 -1.66 9.54 -25.08
CA HIS A 189 -0.54 10.30 -24.54
C HIS A 189 0.46 9.40 -23.80
N GLU A 190 1.75 9.48 -24.15
CA GLU A 190 2.83 8.80 -23.45
C GLU A 190 3.64 9.76 -22.57
N PHE A 191 3.71 9.47 -21.28
CA PHE A 191 4.53 10.23 -20.34
C PHE A 191 6.00 9.81 -20.42
N LYS A 192 6.91 10.78 -20.55
CA LYS A 192 8.36 10.56 -20.74
C LYS A 192 9.04 9.79 -19.60
N ASN A 193 8.48 9.84 -18.40
CA ASN A 193 8.99 9.16 -17.20
C ASN A 193 8.36 7.77 -17.00
N MET A 194 7.63 7.26 -17.99
CA MET A 194 7.01 5.94 -17.97
C MET A 194 7.45 5.13 -19.20
N LYS A 195 7.64 3.83 -19.01
CA LYS A 195 7.87 2.89 -20.11
C LYS A 195 6.55 2.23 -20.49
N TYR A 196 6.22 2.17 -21.78
CA TYR A 196 4.97 1.60 -22.27
C TYR A 196 5.18 0.23 -22.92
N SER A 197 4.20 -0.67 -22.73
CA SER A 197 4.17 -1.96 -23.42
C SER A 197 3.79 -1.78 -24.88
N LYS A 198 4.39 -2.58 -25.77
CA LYS A 198 4.05 -2.62 -27.20
C LYS A 198 2.63 -3.15 -27.48
N VAL A 199 2.03 -3.84 -26.52
CA VAL A 199 0.69 -4.47 -26.61
C VAL A 199 -0.36 -3.62 -25.86
N ASN A 200 -0.08 -2.34 -25.61
CA ASN A 200 -1.04 -1.44 -25.00
C ASN A 200 -2.20 -1.23 -26.01
N PRO A 201 -3.42 -1.75 -25.74
CA PRO A 201 -4.54 -1.58 -26.65
C PRO A 201 -5.01 -0.13 -26.52
N ARG A 202 -4.50 0.69 -27.43
CA ARG A 202 -4.86 2.10 -27.58
C ARG A 202 -5.90 2.13 -28.69
N ASN A 203 -7.10 2.59 -28.36
CA ASN A 203 -8.07 3.01 -29.36
C ASN A 203 -7.78 4.46 -29.75
#